data_AF-A0A9W4GX91-F1
#
_entry.id   AF-A0A9W4GX91-F1
#
_cell.length_a   1.000
_cell.length_b   1.000
_cell.length_c   1.000
_cell.angle_alpha   90.00
_cell.angle_beta   90.00
_cell.angle_gamma   90.00
#
_symmetry.space_group_name_H-M   'P 1'
#
loop_
_entity.id
_entity.type
_entity.pdbx_description
1 polymer ?
#
loop_
_entity_poly.entity_id
_entity_poly.type
_entity_poly.pdbx_seq_one_letter_code
_entity_poly.pdbx_strand_id
1 'polypeptide(L)' 'MNGDSGKCLDDVWSHENGTTLVQYDCYAGATQVWHG' A
#
# COMPACT_ATOMS: atom_id res chain seq x y z
N MET A 1 -7.84 0.73 -1.89
CA MET A 1 -7.77 0.08 -3.22
C MET A 1 -7.79 1.18 -4.28
N ASN A 2 -6.94 1.09 -5.30
CA ASN A 2 -6.94 1.99 -6.45
C ASN A 2 -7.97 1.51 -7.47
N GLY A 3 -8.89 2.40 -7.87
CA GLY A 3 -9.97 2.07 -8.81
C GLY A 3 -9.49 1.78 -10.24
N ASP A 4 -8.36 2.35 -10.66
CA ASP A 4 -7.86 2.19 -12.03
C ASP A 4 -7.13 0.85 -12.23
N SER A 5 -6.33 0.45 -11.23
CA SER A 5 -5.51 -0.78 -11.31
C SER A 5 -6.12 -1.98 -10.58
N GLY A 6 -7.10 -1.76 -9.71
CA GLY A 6 -7.62 -2.80 -8.81
C GLY A 6 -6.62 -3.25 -7.74
N LYS A 7 -5.51 -2.54 -7.56
CA LYS A 7 -4.45 -2.89 -6.60
C LYS A 7 -4.52 -2.06 -5.31
N CYS A 8 -3.88 -2.55 -4.26
CA CYS A 8 -3.74 -1.85 -3.00
C CYS A 8 -2.42 -1.07 -2.93
N LEU A 9 -2.44 0.05 -2.23
CA LEU A 9 -1.24 0.83 -1.93
C LEU A 9 -0.51 0.12 -0.78
N ASP A 10 0.77 -0.19 -0.97
CA ASP A 10 1.54 -1.07 -0.09
C ASP A 10 2.93 -0.45 0.18
N ASP A 11 3.38 -0.49 1.44
CA ASP A 11 4.68 0.01 1.92
C ASP A 11 5.68 -1.11 2.27
N VAL A 12 5.61 -2.24 1.54
CA VAL A 12 6.37 -3.50 1.72
C VAL A 12 7.86 -3.41 2.11
N TRP A 13 8.55 -2.31 1.78
CA TRP A 13 9.99 -2.16 1.99
C TRP A 13 10.37 -1.42 3.28
N SER A 14 9.59 -0.44 3.73
CA SER A 14 9.91 0.37 4.90
C SER A 14 8.70 1.22 5.33
N HIS A 15 8.53 1.40 6.64
CA HIS A 15 7.48 2.24 7.22
C HIS A 15 7.97 3.65 7.60
N GLU A 16 9.18 4.02 7.18
CA GLU A 16 9.75 5.34 7.46
C GLU A 16 9.18 6.43 6.56
N ASN A 17 9.24 7.68 7.04
CA ASN A 17 8.83 8.84 6.26
C ASN A 17 9.66 8.97 4.98
N GLY A 18 8.99 9.09 3.84
CA GLY A 18 9.63 9.18 2.54
C GLY A 18 9.80 7.84 1.81
N THR A 19 9.31 6.73 2.38
CA THR A 19 9.20 5.46 1.65
C THR A 19 8.44 5.64 0.34
N THR A 20 8.93 5.00 -0.72
CA THR A 20 8.18 4.85 -1.97
C THR A 20 7.14 3.74 -1.83
N LEU A 21 5.88 4.10 -2.08
CA LEU A 21 4.78 3.14 -2.07
C LEU A 21 4.65 2.43 -3.41
N VAL A 22 4.22 1.18 -3.37
CA VAL A 22 3.95 0.37 -4.56
C VAL A 22 2.48 0.01 -4.66
N GLN A 23 2.06 -0.42 -5.85
CA GLN A 23 0.73 -1.00 -6.07
C GLN A 23 0.85 -2.51 -6.18
N TYR A 24 0.29 -3.22 -5.21
CA TYR A 24 0.37 -4.68 -5.11
C TYR A 24 -1.01 -5.32 -4.93
N ASP A 25 -1.07 -6.63 -5.07
CA ASP A 25 -2.32 -7.37 -4.89
C ASP A 25 -2.84 -7.15 -3.47
N CYS A 26 -4.16 -7.00 -3.34
CA CYS A 26 -4.78 -6.74 -2.05
C CYS A 26 -4.80 -8.03 -1.22
N TYR A 27 -4.12 -8.02 -0.08
CA TYR A 27 -4.11 -9.15 0.87
C TYR A 27 -4.46 -8.73 2.31
N ALA A 28 -4.93 -7.50 2.49
CA ALA A 28 -5.32 -6.92 3.78
C ALA A 28 -4.18 -6.95 4.83
N GLY A 29 -2.94 -6.86 4.37
CA GLY A 29 -1.78 -6.70 5.24
C GLY A 29 -1.76 -5.34 5.93
N ALA A 30 -1.09 -5.25 7.08
CA ALA A 30 -0.94 -3.99 7.82
C ALA A 30 -0.28 -2.89 6.97
N THR A 31 0.59 -3.27 6.04
CA THR A 31 1.25 -2.38 5.05
C THR A 31 0.29 -1.77 4.02
N GLN A 32 -0.95 -2.28 3.96
CA GLN A 32 -2.00 -1.83 3.02
C GLN A 32 -3.12 -1.04 3.72
N VAL A 33 -3.02 -0.80 5.02
CA VAL A 33 -4.04 -0.12 5.82
C VAL A 33 -3.58 1.30 6.13
N TRP A 34 -4.32 2.28 5.60
CA TRP A 34 -4.02 3.70 5.73
C TRP A 34 -5.15 4.38 6.49
N HIS A 35 -4.84 5.00 7.63
CA HIS A 35 -5.77 5.80 8.42
C HIS A 35 -5.49 7.28 8.15
N GLY A 36 -6.53 8.01 7.76
CA GLY A 36 -6.48 9.46 7.54
C GLY A 36 -6.62 10.25 8.83
#